data_AF-A0A1D2R3W5-F1
#
_entry.id   AF-A0A1D2R3W5-F1
#
_cell.length_a   1.000
_cell.length_b   1.000
_cell.length_c   1.000
_cell.angle_alpha   90.00
_cell.angle_beta   90.00
_cell.angle_gamma   90.00
#
_symmetry.space_group_name_H-M   'P 1'
#
loop_
_entity.id
_entity.type
_entity.pdbx_description
1 polymer ?
#
loop_
_entity_poly.entity_id
_entity_poly.type
_entity_poly.pdbx_seq_one_letter_code
_entity_poly.pdbx_strand_id
1 'polypeptide(L)'
;IYLVLILAYPIVIALLFERHAYCKNFCPLIGFLGNYTRCSPTELRSADLNKCRECRDKECVKHCQNKLYMGAMDAQQQEGCLLCMQCVKYCPHDNIAFRLRPFFRGLWDSPKRSTAGAIAAMLLLGIVIGEVGEEWEVVDKAILFVPGVIADLTGFETIFDTATGGYLIWESLFLFIVLPAVIFGLTGTASAVLARGESIWNYIKIYVLGFIPLILSLHLAKHFNKFIGQIGYLPHVINDPFGTSTAEAIKTGALENPGALILSRSAEGWFLILFVSVFGVLGSLYIIWKISKINFGEDPKQGMLSAAPFMLTVIFFGIVFILTIYNWLVIGSP
;
A
#
# COMPACT_ATOMS: atom_id res chain seq x y z
N ILE A 1 -11.52 -11.52 20.45
CA ILE A 1 -10.07 -11.74 20.69
C ILE A 1 -9.23 -10.79 19.83
N TYR A 2 -9.35 -10.82 18.50
CA TYR A 2 -8.61 -9.93 17.59
C TYR A 2 -8.64 -8.44 17.96
N LEU A 3 -9.82 -7.85 18.13
CA LEU A 3 -9.97 -6.42 18.49
C LEU A 3 -9.30 -6.10 19.83
N VAL A 4 -9.34 -7.03 20.79
CA VAL A 4 -8.69 -6.87 22.10
C VAL A 4 -7.18 -6.86 21.93
N LEU A 5 -6.62 -7.74 21.09
CA LEU A 5 -5.18 -7.78 20.82
C LEU A 5 -4.68 -6.52 20.11
N ILE A 6 -5.41 -6.04 19.10
CA ILE A 6 -5.07 -4.80 18.39
C ILE A 6 -5.18 -3.57 19.31
N LEU A 7 -6.07 -3.59 20.31
CA LEU A 7 -6.18 -2.51 21.28
C LEU A 7 -5.12 -2.62 22.38
N ALA A 8 -4.81 -3.83 22.84
CA ALA A 8 -3.81 -4.09 23.86
C ALA A 8 -2.39 -3.73 23.37
N TYR A 9 -2.07 -4.02 22.11
CA TYR A 9 -0.75 -3.75 21.52
C TYR A 9 -0.28 -2.28 21.66
N PRO A 10 -1.03 -1.26 21.19
CA PRO A 10 -0.64 0.13 21.36
C PRO A 10 -0.64 0.57 22.84
N ILE A 11 -1.48 -0.01 23.70
CA ILE A 11 -1.49 0.27 25.14
C ILE A 11 -0.17 -0.20 25.77
N VAL A 12 0.25 -1.44 25.49
CA VAL A 12 1.52 -1.98 26.00
C VAL A 12 2.70 -1.14 25.51
N ILE A 13 2.73 -0.78 24.23
CA ILE A 13 3.79 0.09 23.68
C ILE A 13 3.77 1.47 24.33
N ALA A 14 2.59 2.05 24.59
CA ALA A 14 2.48 3.36 25.24
C ALA A 14 2.90 3.34 26.73
N LEU A 15 2.80 2.20 27.41
CA LEU A 15 3.27 2.02 28.79
C LEU A 15 4.79 1.81 28.88
N LEU A 16 5.38 1.14 27.88
CA LEU A 16 6.80 0.77 27.88
C LEU A 16 7.73 1.80 27.23
N PHE A 17 7.22 2.59 26.28
CA PHE A 17 8.02 3.50 25.46
C PHE A 17 7.58 4.97 25.58
N GLU A 18 8.39 5.85 24.99
CA GLU A 18 8.11 7.28 24.94
C GLU A 18 6.77 7.63 24.26
N ARG A 19 6.27 8.84 24.52
CA ARG A 19 5.04 9.36 23.88
C ARG A 19 5.10 9.19 22.35
N HIS A 20 4.04 8.60 21.79
CA HIS A 20 3.86 8.34 20.35
C HIS A 20 4.80 7.30 19.74
N ALA A 21 5.52 6.50 20.55
CA ALA A 21 6.38 5.43 20.06
C ALA A 21 5.62 4.44 19.16
N TYR A 22 4.36 4.12 19.50
CA TYR A 22 3.52 3.24 18.70
C TYR A 22 3.42 3.71 17.25
N CYS A 23 2.87 4.91 17.06
CA CYS A 23 2.73 5.50 15.73
C CYS A 23 4.10 5.57 15.04
N LYS A 24 5.11 6.14 15.71
CA LYS A 24 6.41 6.42 15.10
C LYS A 24 7.19 5.18 14.65
N ASN A 25 7.16 4.10 15.42
CA ASN A 25 8.10 2.98 15.27
C ASN A 25 7.42 1.61 15.09
N PHE A 26 6.22 1.41 15.64
CA PHE A 26 5.60 0.09 15.77
C PHE A 26 4.36 -0.12 14.90
N CYS A 27 3.75 0.96 14.43
CA CYS A 27 2.56 0.92 13.60
C CYS A 27 2.95 0.71 12.13
N PRO A 28 2.72 -0.47 11.53
CA PRO A 28 3.04 -0.73 10.13
C PRO A 28 2.23 0.18 9.18
N LEU A 29 1.07 0.65 9.63
CA LEU A 29 0.19 1.54 8.87
C LEU A 29 0.87 2.85 8.49
N ILE A 30 1.78 3.39 9.31
CA ILE A 30 2.54 4.60 8.94
C ILE A 30 3.41 4.32 7.72
N GLY A 31 4.08 3.17 7.67
CA GLY A 31 4.87 2.78 6.50
C GLY A 31 4.02 2.68 5.24
N PHE A 32 2.80 2.16 5.37
CA PHE A 32 1.86 2.03 4.24
C PHE A 32 1.35 3.39 3.74
N LEU A 33 0.85 4.23 4.65
CA LEU A 33 0.40 5.59 4.36
C LEU A 33 1.55 6.44 3.81
N GLY A 34 2.74 6.32 4.40
CA GLY A 34 3.95 7.00 3.95
C GLY A 34 4.34 6.65 2.52
N ASN A 35 4.10 5.42 2.08
CA ASN A 35 4.29 5.00 0.69
C ASN A 35 3.22 5.59 -0.24
N TYR A 36 1.93 5.52 0.10
CA TYR A 36 0.85 6.03 -0.75
C TYR A 36 0.80 7.55 -0.88
N THR A 37 1.11 8.28 0.19
CA THR A 37 1.13 9.75 0.16
C THR A 37 2.09 10.30 -0.89
N ARG A 38 3.10 9.54 -1.32
CA ARG A 38 4.03 9.92 -2.40
C ARG A 38 3.39 10.04 -3.76
N CYS A 39 2.28 9.34 -3.99
CA CYS A 39 1.47 9.46 -5.20
C CYS A 39 0.59 10.71 -5.20
N SER A 40 0.32 11.29 -4.03
CA SER A 40 -0.64 12.39 -3.87
C SER A 40 -0.28 13.61 -4.73
N PRO A 41 -1.27 14.23 -5.42
CA PRO A 41 -1.11 15.50 -6.12
C PRO A 41 -1.13 16.73 -5.19
N THR A 42 -1.22 16.50 -3.88
CA THR A 42 -1.30 17.56 -2.86
C THR A 42 -0.25 17.35 -1.79
N GLU A 43 0.24 18.45 -1.22
CA GLU A 43 1.17 18.42 -0.09
C GLU A 43 1.02 19.62 0.83
N LEU A 44 1.46 19.44 2.08
CA LEU A 44 1.66 20.53 3.03
C LEU A 44 3.15 20.88 3.07
N ARG A 45 3.46 22.15 2.88
CA ARG A 45 4.84 22.68 2.91
C ARG A 45 4.87 24.03 3.60
N SER A 46 6.06 24.43 4.06
CA SER A 46 6.26 25.81 4.49
C SER A 46 6.05 26.77 3.31
N ALA A 47 5.30 27.85 3.53
CA ALA A 47 5.14 28.92 2.55
C ALA A 47 6.49 29.59 2.25
N ASP A 48 7.23 29.91 3.31
CA ASP A 48 8.57 30.52 3.27
C ASP A 48 9.56 29.73 4.16
N LEU A 49 10.63 29.22 3.57
CA LEU A 49 11.67 28.46 4.30
C LEU A 49 12.46 29.33 5.27
N ASN A 50 12.68 30.62 4.96
CA ASN A 50 13.44 31.52 5.81
C ASN A 50 12.66 31.84 7.09
N LYS A 51 11.35 32.09 6.98
CA LYS A 51 10.47 32.24 8.17
C LYS A 51 10.52 31.02 9.09
N CYS A 52 10.57 29.80 8.51
CA CYS A 52 10.74 28.59 9.32
C CYS A 52 12.11 28.54 10.03
N ARG A 53 13.19 28.96 9.36
CA ARG A 53 14.55 28.96 9.90
C ARG A 53 14.73 30.00 11.01
N GLU A 54 14.11 31.16 10.87
CA GLU A 54 14.16 32.27 11.83
C GLU A 54 13.24 32.06 13.03
N CYS A 55 12.17 31.26 12.89
CA CYS A 55 11.25 30.94 13.97
C CYS A 55 11.95 30.20 15.12
N ARG A 56 12.06 30.87 16.28
CA ARG A 56 12.69 30.31 17.48
C ARG A 56 11.77 29.36 18.24
N ASP A 57 10.46 29.60 18.23
CA ASP A 57 9.51 28.85 19.06
C ASP A 57 9.30 27.42 18.56
N LYS A 58 9.24 27.24 17.22
CA LYS A 58 9.02 25.96 16.53
C LYS A 58 7.88 25.13 17.14
N GLU A 59 6.80 25.79 17.56
CA GLU A 59 5.63 25.16 18.19
C GLU A 59 4.99 24.08 17.30
N CYS A 60 4.99 24.30 15.98
CA CYS A 60 4.53 23.32 14.99
C CYS A 60 5.31 21.99 15.05
N VAL A 61 6.61 22.02 15.39
CA VAL A 61 7.44 20.81 15.56
C VAL A 61 7.17 20.18 16.91
N LYS A 62 7.02 20.98 17.97
CA LYS A 62 6.73 20.49 19.33
C LYS A 62 5.41 19.74 19.38
N HIS A 63 4.38 20.21 18.68
CA HIS A 63 3.05 19.59 18.62
C HIS A 63 2.90 18.54 17.51
N CYS A 64 3.87 18.43 16.60
CA CYS A 64 3.90 17.33 15.63
C CYS A 64 4.20 16.01 16.34
N GLN A 65 3.32 15.01 16.20
CA GLN A 65 3.48 13.68 16.81
C GLN A 65 4.81 13.02 16.42
N ASN A 66 5.21 13.18 15.15
CA ASN A 66 6.46 12.62 14.62
C ASN A 66 7.60 13.65 14.52
N LYS A 67 7.46 14.82 15.18
CA LYS A 67 8.49 15.88 15.28
C LYS A 67 9.05 16.32 13.93
N LEU A 68 8.21 16.34 12.90
CA LEU A 68 8.60 16.73 11.55
C LEU A 68 8.82 18.25 11.48
N TYR A 69 9.88 18.67 10.78
CA TYR A 69 10.21 20.07 10.62
C TYR A 69 9.87 20.56 9.21
N MET A 70 8.86 21.43 9.13
CA MET A 70 8.34 21.94 7.85
C MET A 70 9.37 22.73 7.02
N GLY A 71 10.35 23.36 7.69
CA GLY A 71 11.41 24.12 7.00
C GLY A 71 12.52 23.26 6.39
N ALA A 72 12.47 21.94 6.54
CA ALA A 72 13.36 20.98 5.89
C ALA A 72 12.63 19.68 5.51
N MET A 73 11.32 19.77 5.26
CA MET A 73 10.49 18.61 4.96
C MET A 73 10.91 17.98 3.62
N ASP A 74 11.70 16.93 3.71
CA ASP A 74 12.08 16.10 2.58
C ASP A 74 11.10 14.93 2.39
N ALA A 75 11.33 14.16 1.34
CA ALA A 75 10.51 13.01 1.01
C ALA A 75 10.65 11.85 2.02
N GLN A 76 11.69 11.80 2.86
CA GLN A 76 11.83 10.79 3.93
C GLN A 76 11.03 11.20 5.16
N GLN A 77 11.11 12.46 5.59
CA GLN A 77 10.27 13.02 6.65
C GLN A 77 8.79 12.95 6.31
N GLN A 78 8.44 13.09 5.02
CA GLN A 78 7.07 12.94 4.56
C GLN A 78 6.48 11.55 4.85
N GLU A 79 7.28 10.47 4.87
CA GLU A 79 6.78 9.12 5.22
C GLU A 79 6.18 9.09 6.63
N GLY A 80 6.74 9.90 7.54
CA GLY A 80 6.27 10.03 8.90
C GLY A 80 5.09 10.99 9.06
N CYS A 81 4.57 11.61 8.00
CA CYS A 81 3.47 12.56 8.14
C CYS A 81 2.14 11.82 8.35
N LEU A 82 1.50 12.05 9.50
CA LEU A 82 0.18 11.50 9.82
C LEU A 82 -0.99 12.34 9.32
N LEU A 83 -0.71 13.45 8.61
CA LEU A 83 -1.72 14.42 8.15
C LEU A 83 -2.65 14.93 9.28
N CYS A 84 -2.18 14.96 10.53
CA CYS A 84 -2.97 15.38 11.69
C CYS A 84 -3.18 16.90 11.80
N MET A 85 -2.63 17.68 10.85
CA MET A 85 -2.75 19.15 10.75
C MET A 85 -2.28 19.97 11.97
N GLN A 86 -1.60 19.36 12.94
CA GLN A 86 -1.05 20.05 14.11
C GLN A 86 -0.05 21.14 13.72
N CYS A 87 0.72 20.89 12.67
CA CYS A 87 1.67 21.86 12.12
C CYS A 87 0.99 23.15 11.63
N VAL A 88 -0.21 23.04 11.03
CA VAL A 88 -1.01 24.19 10.59
C VAL A 88 -1.54 24.94 11.81
N LYS A 89 -2.15 24.21 12.76
CA LYS A 89 -2.75 24.78 13.97
C LYS A 89 -1.75 25.53 14.87
N TYR A 90 -0.54 24.99 15.03
CA TYR A 90 0.47 25.51 15.97
C TYR A 90 1.58 26.32 15.29
N CYS A 91 1.45 26.69 14.01
CA CYS A 91 2.43 27.59 13.39
C CYS A 91 2.18 29.03 13.87
N PRO A 92 3.11 29.67 14.60
CA PRO A 92 2.91 31.03 15.11
C PRO A 92 2.90 32.10 14.01
N HIS A 93 3.36 31.75 12.80
CA HIS A 93 3.48 32.68 11.67
C HIS A 93 2.57 32.32 10.49
N ASP A 94 1.62 31.39 10.69
CA ASP A 94 0.72 30.89 9.63
C ASP A 94 1.46 30.53 8.33
N ASN A 95 2.62 29.90 8.49
CA ASN A 95 3.57 29.68 7.40
C ASN A 95 3.42 28.28 6.78
N ILE A 96 2.30 27.59 6.97
CA ILE A 96 2.05 26.27 6.38
C ILE A 96 1.03 26.42 5.26
N ALA A 97 1.46 26.10 4.04
CA ALA A 97 0.63 26.19 2.85
C ALA A 97 0.27 24.79 2.33
N PHE A 98 -0.99 24.64 1.92
CA PHE A 98 -1.43 23.55 1.07
C PHE A 98 -1.05 23.87 -0.38
N ARG A 99 -0.34 22.96 -1.04
CA ARG A 99 0.17 23.13 -2.41
C ARG A 99 -0.22 21.96 -3.27
N LEU A 100 -0.47 22.25 -4.55
CA LEU A 100 -0.54 21.22 -5.58
C LEU A 100 0.88 20.84 -6.01
N ARG A 101 1.05 19.55 -6.31
CA ARG A 101 2.25 19.00 -6.92
C ARG A 101 1.87 17.99 -8.01
N PRO A 102 2.74 17.75 -8.99
CA PRO A 102 2.53 16.67 -9.94
C PRO A 102 2.35 15.33 -9.23
N PHE A 103 1.48 14.47 -9.77
CA PHE A 103 1.34 13.09 -9.31
C PHE A 103 2.70 12.39 -9.28
N PHE A 104 2.84 11.47 -8.34
CA PHE A 104 4.02 10.61 -8.19
C PHE A 104 5.35 11.31 -7.87
N ARG A 105 5.40 12.64 -7.81
CA ARG A 105 6.64 13.39 -7.56
C ARG A 105 7.37 12.95 -6.30
N GLY A 106 6.62 12.59 -5.26
CA GLY A 106 7.18 12.06 -4.01
C GLY A 106 7.90 10.72 -4.16
N LEU A 107 7.71 9.97 -5.25
CA LEU A 107 8.33 8.65 -5.46
C LEU A 107 9.80 8.78 -5.89
N TRP A 108 10.14 9.74 -6.75
CA TRP A 108 11.50 9.89 -7.29
C TRP A 108 12.32 11.04 -6.68
N ASP A 109 11.71 11.94 -5.89
CA ASP A 109 12.43 13.08 -5.26
C ASP A 109 13.41 12.66 -4.13
N SER A 110 13.46 11.37 -3.75
CA SER A 110 14.40 10.86 -2.73
C SER A 110 14.65 9.36 -2.93
N PRO A 111 15.31 8.95 -4.01
CA PRO A 111 15.29 7.55 -4.44
C PRO A 111 15.92 6.55 -3.47
N LYS A 112 16.78 6.98 -2.54
CA LYS A 112 17.30 6.12 -1.47
C LYS A 112 16.33 6.10 -0.30
N ARG A 113 15.83 4.91 0.04
CA ARG A 113 14.79 4.73 1.08
C ARG A 113 15.29 4.13 2.37
N SER A 114 14.53 4.45 3.42
CA SER A 114 14.64 3.78 4.70
C SER A 114 14.31 2.28 4.50
N THR A 115 15.03 1.42 5.22
CA THR A 115 14.76 -0.03 5.19
C THR A 115 13.31 -0.34 5.56
N ALA A 116 12.76 0.39 6.53
CA ALA A 116 11.37 0.23 6.97
C ALA A 116 10.37 0.57 5.86
N GLY A 117 10.57 1.68 5.13
CA GLY A 117 9.69 2.07 4.02
C GLY A 117 9.73 1.07 2.87
N ALA A 118 10.91 0.51 2.57
CA ALA A 118 11.08 -0.54 1.57
C ALA A 118 10.35 -1.83 1.97
N ILE A 119 10.57 -2.31 3.21
CA ILE A 119 9.86 -3.49 3.73
C ILE A 119 8.34 -3.26 3.69
N ALA A 120 7.87 -2.09 4.13
CA ALA A 120 6.45 -1.76 4.09
C ALA A 120 5.87 -1.84 2.67
N ALA A 121 6.59 -1.34 1.66
CA ALA A 121 6.17 -1.45 0.26
C ALA A 121 6.17 -2.91 -0.25
N MET A 122 7.12 -3.74 0.22
CA MET A 122 7.15 -5.18 -0.09
C MET A 122 5.95 -5.90 0.52
N LEU A 123 5.65 -5.65 1.80
CA LEU A 123 4.47 -6.21 2.49
C LEU A 123 3.18 -5.80 1.78
N LEU A 124 3.07 -4.52 1.37
CA LEU A 124 1.92 -4.01 0.62
C LEU A 124 1.70 -4.76 -0.70
N LEU A 125 2.77 -5.13 -1.41
CA LEU A 125 2.65 -5.94 -2.62
C LEU A 125 2.02 -7.30 -2.30
N GLY A 126 2.48 -7.95 -1.24
CA GLY A 126 1.94 -9.23 -0.77
C GLY A 126 0.45 -9.16 -0.43
N ILE A 127 0.05 -8.12 0.31
CA ILE A 127 -1.36 -7.86 0.66
C ILE A 127 -2.21 -7.72 -0.61
N VAL A 128 -1.81 -6.85 -1.53
CA VAL A 128 -2.56 -6.63 -2.79
C VAL A 128 -2.65 -7.90 -3.64
N ILE A 129 -1.58 -8.70 -3.67
CA ILE A 129 -1.58 -9.96 -4.42
C ILE A 129 -2.66 -10.90 -3.89
N GLY A 130 -2.77 -11.06 -2.58
CA GLY A 130 -3.83 -11.85 -1.97
C GLY A 130 -5.21 -11.24 -2.21
N GLU A 131 -5.38 -9.96 -1.87
CA GLU A 131 -6.69 -9.29 -1.93
C GLU A 131 -7.27 -9.19 -3.34
N VAL A 132 -6.48 -8.94 -4.37
CA VAL A 132 -7.00 -8.90 -5.74
C VAL A 132 -6.98 -10.29 -6.37
N GLY A 133 -6.00 -11.12 -6.01
CA GLY A 133 -5.87 -12.48 -6.53
C GLY A 133 -7.05 -13.38 -6.19
N GLU A 134 -7.66 -13.22 -5.01
CA GLU A 134 -8.84 -14.00 -4.56
C GLU A 134 -10.04 -13.86 -5.51
N GLU A 135 -10.10 -12.81 -6.34
CA GLU A 135 -11.25 -12.53 -7.21
C GLU A 135 -11.23 -13.33 -8.53
N TRP A 136 -10.15 -14.04 -8.82
CA TRP A 136 -10.09 -14.96 -9.95
C TRP A 136 -9.49 -16.30 -9.54
N GLU A 137 -10.30 -17.35 -9.61
CA GLU A 137 -9.98 -18.71 -9.17
C GLU A 137 -8.62 -19.24 -9.66
N VAL A 138 -8.24 -18.93 -10.90
CA VAL A 138 -6.96 -19.36 -11.48
C VAL A 138 -5.77 -18.74 -10.74
N VAL A 139 -5.88 -17.45 -10.41
CA VAL A 139 -4.83 -16.70 -9.70
C VAL A 139 -4.84 -17.08 -8.22
N ASP A 140 -6.02 -17.19 -7.61
CA ASP A 140 -6.18 -17.63 -6.23
C ASP A 140 -5.51 -19.00 -5.98
N LYS A 141 -5.85 -20.01 -6.79
CA LYS A 141 -5.21 -21.34 -6.74
C LYS A 141 -3.69 -21.29 -6.96
N ALA A 142 -3.22 -20.45 -7.88
CA ALA A 142 -1.80 -20.32 -8.15
C ALA A 142 -1.03 -19.72 -6.95
N ILE A 143 -1.61 -18.72 -6.29
CA ILE A 143 -1.01 -18.07 -5.12
C ILE A 143 -1.04 -18.99 -3.90
N LEU A 144 -2.14 -19.71 -3.68
CA LEU A 144 -2.36 -20.58 -2.52
C LEU A 144 -1.74 -21.98 -2.67
N PHE A 145 -1.19 -22.32 -3.85
CA PHE A 145 -0.54 -23.61 -4.08
C PHE A 145 0.57 -23.93 -3.06
N VAL A 146 1.49 -22.98 -2.83
CA VAL A 146 2.62 -23.19 -1.90
C VAL A 146 2.14 -23.31 -0.44
N PRO A 147 1.28 -22.40 0.08
CA PRO A 147 0.65 -22.58 1.39
C PRO A 147 -0.04 -23.93 1.58
N GLY A 148 -0.80 -24.40 0.58
CA GLY A 148 -1.51 -25.68 0.64
C GLY A 148 -0.56 -26.87 0.78
N VAL A 149 0.52 -26.90 -0.02
CA VAL A 149 1.55 -27.95 0.11
C VAL A 149 2.22 -27.92 1.49
N ILE A 150 2.47 -26.74 2.06
CA ILE A 150 3.07 -26.62 3.40
C ILE A 150 2.10 -27.09 4.48
N ALA A 151 0.81 -26.75 4.36
CA ALA A 151 -0.24 -27.23 5.25
C ALA A 151 -0.31 -28.76 5.27
N ASP A 152 -0.34 -29.39 4.09
CA ASP A 152 -0.36 -30.85 3.94
C ASP A 152 0.88 -31.51 4.58
N LEU A 153 2.05 -30.90 4.41
CA LEU A 153 3.31 -31.41 4.97
C LEU A 153 3.41 -31.24 6.48
N THR A 154 2.85 -30.17 7.04
CA THR A 154 2.96 -29.83 8.47
C THR A 154 1.82 -30.41 9.30
N GLY A 155 0.71 -30.80 8.67
CA GLY A 155 -0.45 -31.42 9.32
C GLY A 155 -1.35 -30.44 10.08
N PHE A 156 -1.16 -29.12 9.91
CA PHE A 156 -2.05 -28.11 10.46
C PHE A 156 -2.14 -26.89 9.54
N GLU A 157 -3.33 -26.31 9.43
CA GLU A 157 -3.59 -25.12 8.61
C GLU A 157 -3.78 -23.86 9.45
N THR A 158 -4.33 -24.04 10.65
CA THR A 158 -4.83 -22.94 11.46
C THR A 158 -4.11 -22.85 12.80
N ILE A 159 -3.97 -21.63 13.29
CA ILE A 159 -3.52 -21.34 14.65
C ILE A 159 -4.61 -20.56 15.39
N PHE A 160 -4.63 -20.70 16.71
CA PHE A 160 -5.64 -20.10 17.60
C PHE A 160 -7.06 -20.45 17.17
N ASP A 161 -7.54 -21.63 17.59
CA ASP A 161 -8.92 -22.04 17.33
C ASP A 161 -9.91 -20.95 17.74
N THR A 162 -10.74 -20.55 16.77
CA THR A 162 -11.83 -19.61 16.98
C THR A 162 -13.14 -20.32 16.64
N ALA A 163 -14.25 -19.76 17.12
CA ALA A 163 -15.59 -20.24 16.76
C ALA A 163 -15.88 -20.22 15.25
N THR A 164 -15.02 -19.58 14.45
CA THR A 164 -15.13 -19.42 12.99
C THR A 164 -14.02 -20.12 12.20
N GLY A 165 -13.24 -21.04 12.80
CA GLY A 165 -12.29 -21.88 12.07
C GLY A 165 -10.81 -21.50 12.15
N GLY A 166 -10.40 -20.69 13.13
CA GLY A 166 -8.98 -20.37 13.37
C GLY A 166 -8.35 -19.41 12.33
N TYR A 167 -7.04 -19.15 12.43
CA TYR A 167 -6.30 -18.27 11.51
C TYR A 167 -5.36 -19.06 10.61
N LEU A 168 -5.48 -18.90 9.29
CA LEU A 168 -4.67 -19.57 8.27
C LEU A 168 -3.24 -19.02 8.25
N ILE A 169 -2.35 -19.68 8.99
CA ILE A 169 -1.00 -19.16 9.26
C ILE A 169 -0.11 -19.23 8.03
N TRP A 170 -0.18 -20.33 7.27
CA TRP A 170 0.70 -20.56 6.12
C TRP A 170 0.37 -19.59 4.99
N GLU A 171 -0.91 -19.35 4.74
CA GLU A 171 -1.36 -18.35 3.76
C GLU A 171 -0.89 -16.96 4.16
N SER A 172 -1.10 -16.56 5.42
CA SER A 172 -0.71 -15.25 5.93
C SER A 172 0.81 -15.02 5.85
N LEU A 173 1.62 -15.98 6.31
CA LEU A 173 3.08 -15.89 6.25
C LEU A 173 3.57 -15.87 4.81
N PHE A 174 2.98 -16.69 3.95
CA PHE A 174 3.38 -16.75 2.56
C PHE A 174 3.06 -15.45 1.82
N LEU A 175 1.80 -15.00 1.88
CA LEU A 175 1.34 -13.79 1.20
C LEU A 175 2.07 -12.55 1.68
N PHE A 176 2.20 -12.37 3.00
CA PHE A 176 2.73 -11.12 3.54
C PHE A 176 4.25 -11.09 3.58
N ILE A 177 4.93 -12.22 3.76
CA ILE A 177 6.39 -12.25 3.99
C ILE A 177 7.11 -12.97 2.87
N VAL A 178 6.80 -14.25 2.64
CA VAL A 178 7.63 -15.11 1.78
C VAL A 178 7.52 -14.69 0.32
N LEU A 179 6.30 -14.58 -0.21
CA LEU A 179 6.03 -14.24 -1.60
C LEU A 179 6.64 -12.90 -2.02
N PRO A 180 6.41 -11.77 -1.32
CA PRO A 180 7.05 -10.51 -1.69
C PRO A 180 8.57 -10.56 -1.50
N ALA A 181 9.09 -11.24 -0.49
CA ALA A 181 10.55 -11.41 -0.34
C ALA A 181 11.17 -12.19 -1.51
N VAL A 182 10.50 -13.24 -2.00
CA VAL A 182 10.93 -14.01 -3.17
C VAL A 182 10.86 -13.16 -4.43
N ILE A 183 9.75 -12.45 -4.67
CA ILE A 183 9.58 -11.57 -5.84
C ILE A 183 10.71 -10.53 -5.89
N PHE A 184 10.87 -9.74 -4.83
CA PHE A 184 11.90 -8.69 -4.81
C PHE A 184 13.31 -9.25 -4.74
N GLY A 185 13.52 -10.40 -4.10
CA GLY A 185 14.79 -11.11 -4.07
C GLY A 185 15.23 -11.56 -5.46
N LEU A 186 14.33 -12.18 -6.23
CA LEU A 186 14.60 -12.60 -7.61
C LEU A 186 14.84 -11.39 -8.52
N THR A 187 13.96 -10.39 -8.47
CA THR A 187 14.09 -9.16 -9.28
C THR A 187 15.36 -8.39 -8.95
N GLY A 188 15.69 -8.22 -7.66
CA GLY A 188 16.92 -7.56 -7.22
C GLY A 188 18.18 -8.34 -7.60
N THR A 189 18.14 -9.68 -7.55
CA THR A 189 19.24 -10.55 -8.00
C THR A 189 19.46 -10.40 -9.50
N ALA A 190 18.40 -10.43 -10.30
CA ALA A 190 18.49 -10.20 -11.74
C ALA A 190 19.12 -8.84 -12.05
N SER A 191 18.72 -7.77 -11.35
CA SER A 191 19.33 -6.44 -11.51
C SER A 191 20.81 -6.42 -11.13
N ALA A 192 21.19 -7.11 -10.05
CA ALA A 192 22.59 -7.21 -9.63
C ALA A 192 23.46 -7.95 -10.66
N VAL A 193 22.95 -9.02 -11.27
CA VAL A 193 23.65 -9.78 -12.30
C VAL A 193 23.80 -8.98 -13.60
N LEU A 194 22.77 -8.24 -14.01
CA LEU A 194 22.74 -7.49 -15.27
C LEU A 194 23.52 -6.17 -15.22
N ALA A 195 23.32 -5.37 -14.18
CA ALA A 195 23.88 -4.03 -14.09
C ALA A 195 25.25 -3.96 -13.41
N ARG A 196 25.57 -4.95 -12.55
CA ARG A 196 26.85 -5.10 -11.83
C ARG A 196 27.36 -3.77 -11.25
N GLY A 197 26.88 -3.38 -10.08
CA GLY A 197 27.31 -2.13 -9.45
C GLY A 197 26.86 -1.93 -8.00
N GLU A 198 25.75 -2.54 -7.61
CA GLU A 198 25.20 -2.42 -6.26
C GLU A 198 24.82 -3.80 -5.69
N SER A 199 24.59 -3.85 -4.37
CA SER A 199 24.04 -5.05 -3.73
C SER A 199 22.56 -5.26 -4.09
N ILE A 200 22.10 -6.51 -4.02
CA ILE A 200 20.69 -6.90 -4.23
C ILE A 200 19.74 -6.01 -3.42
N TRP A 201 20.04 -5.83 -2.13
CA TRP A 201 19.24 -5.01 -1.23
C TRP A 201 19.21 -3.53 -1.62
N ASN A 202 20.31 -2.96 -2.14
CA ASN A 202 20.31 -1.60 -2.64
C ASN A 202 19.42 -1.44 -3.88
N TYR A 203 19.47 -2.37 -4.84
CA TYR A 203 18.57 -2.33 -5.99
C TYR A 203 17.10 -2.42 -5.56
N ILE A 204 16.76 -3.30 -4.62
CA ILE A 204 15.39 -3.38 -4.06
C ILE A 204 14.99 -2.02 -3.47
N LYS A 205 15.80 -1.43 -2.59
CA LYS A 205 15.49 -0.12 -1.98
C LYS A 205 15.33 1.01 -3.01
N ILE A 206 16.10 0.98 -4.11
CA ILE A 206 16.03 1.98 -5.17
C ILE A 206 14.69 1.86 -5.92
N TYR A 207 14.28 0.64 -6.28
CA TYR A 207 13.17 0.43 -7.22
C TYR A 207 11.84 0.00 -6.61
N VAL A 208 11.78 -0.40 -5.33
CA VAL A 208 10.54 -0.85 -4.67
C VAL A 208 9.42 0.18 -4.76
N LEU A 209 9.76 1.49 -4.71
CA LEU A 209 8.77 2.57 -4.87
C LEU A 209 8.14 2.62 -6.26
N GLY A 210 8.80 2.06 -7.26
CA GLY A 210 8.26 1.90 -8.59
C GLY A 210 6.99 1.09 -8.63
N PHE A 211 6.73 0.23 -7.63
CA PHE A 211 5.52 -0.61 -7.55
C PHE A 211 4.34 0.11 -6.91
N ILE A 212 4.56 1.24 -6.22
CA ILE A 212 3.51 1.91 -5.46
C ILE A 212 2.31 2.34 -6.32
N PRO A 213 2.48 2.89 -7.54
CA PRO A 213 1.32 3.21 -8.37
C PRO A 213 0.47 1.98 -8.69
N LEU A 214 1.10 0.84 -9.04
CA LEU A 214 0.40 -0.42 -9.30
C LEU A 214 -0.34 -0.91 -8.04
N ILE A 215 0.37 -1.04 -6.92
CA ILE A 215 -0.19 -1.47 -5.62
C ILE A 215 -1.38 -0.58 -5.23
N LEU A 216 -1.20 0.74 -5.29
CA LEU A 216 -2.25 1.70 -4.94
C LEU A 216 -3.46 1.58 -5.87
N SER A 217 -3.23 1.43 -7.18
CA SER A 217 -4.32 1.29 -8.15
C SER A 217 -5.17 0.04 -7.91
N LEU A 218 -4.52 -1.07 -7.53
CA LEU A 218 -5.17 -2.35 -7.27
C LEU A 218 -5.97 -2.32 -5.96
N HIS A 219 -5.41 -1.78 -4.88
CA HIS A 219 -6.17 -1.56 -3.65
C HIS A 219 -7.38 -0.65 -3.88
N LEU A 220 -7.18 0.47 -4.59
CA LEU A 220 -8.27 1.38 -4.89
C LEU A 220 -9.34 0.70 -5.75
N ALA A 221 -8.97 -0.10 -6.75
CA ALA A 221 -9.92 -0.84 -7.57
C ALA A 221 -10.75 -1.82 -6.74
N LYS A 222 -10.10 -2.63 -5.90
CA LYS A 222 -10.74 -3.59 -5.01
C LYS A 222 -11.70 -2.92 -4.03
N HIS A 223 -11.24 -1.87 -3.34
CA HIS A 223 -12.06 -1.17 -2.36
C HIS A 223 -13.18 -0.36 -3.01
N PHE A 224 -12.95 0.21 -4.20
CA PHE A 224 -13.99 0.93 -4.94
C PHE A 224 -15.12 -0.01 -5.33
N ASN A 225 -14.80 -1.20 -5.85
CA ASN A 225 -15.81 -2.22 -6.16
C ASN A 225 -16.57 -2.69 -4.92
N LYS A 226 -15.86 -3.09 -3.85
CA LYS A 226 -16.49 -3.51 -2.59
C LYS A 226 -17.36 -2.40 -2.00
N PHE A 227 -16.90 -1.15 -2.03
CA PHE A 227 -17.66 0.00 -1.54
C PHE A 227 -18.95 0.21 -2.35
N ILE A 228 -18.87 0.27 -3.68
CA ILE A 228 -20.05 0.47 -4.53
C ILE A 228 -21.04 -0.68 -4.40
N GLY A 229 -20.57 -1.93 -4.33
CA GLY A 229 -21.44 -3.09 -4.19
C GLY A 229 -22.11 -3.22 -2.82
N GLN A 230 -21.56 -2.58 -1.78
CA GLN A 230 -22.05 -2.75 -0.40
C GLN A 230 -22.67 -1.48 0.21
N ILE A 231 -22.44 -0.30 -0.37
CA ILE A 231 -22.95 0.97 0.16
C ILE A 231 -24.49 0.98 0.26
N GLY A 232 -25.19 0.23 -0.59
CA GLY A 232 -26.64 0.06 -0.53
C GLY A 232 -27.14 -0.59 0.77
N TYR A 233 -26.29 -1.29 1.51
CA TYR A 233 -26.64 -1.86 2.82
C TYR A 233 -26.57 -0.84 3.96
N LEU A 234 -26.00 0.35 3.73
CA LEU A 234 -25.79 1.36 4.78
C LEU A 234 -27.07 1.75 5.56
N PRO A 235 -28.27 1.88 4.94
CA PRO A 235 -29.49 2.18 5.68
C PRO A 235 -29.86 1.14 6.75
N HIS A 236 -29.45 -0.12 6.59
CA HIS A 236 -29.74 -1.19 7.55
C HIS A 236 -28.96 -1.04 8.86
N VAL A 237 -27.83 -0.35 8.84
CA VAL A 237 -26.99 -0.12 10.03
C VAL A 237 -27.76 0.64 11.13
N ILE A 238 -28.70 1.51 10.74
CA ILE A 238 -29.52 2.27 11.70
C ILE A 238 -30.54 1.36 12.40
N ASN A 239 -31.13 0.43 11.65
CA ASN A 239 -32.22 -0.44 12.13
C ASN A 239 -31.70 -1.71 12.82
N ASP A 240 -30.48 -2.13 12.48
CA ASP A 240 -29.80 -3.29 13.07
C ASP A 240 -28.34 -2.94 13.41
N PRO A 241 -28.10 -2.20 14.52
CA PRO A 241 -26.76 -1.73 14.89
C PRO A 241 -25.76 -2.86 15.17
N PHE A 242 -26.24 -4.04 15.54
CA PHE A 242 -25.40 -5.23 15.75
C PHE A 242 -25.19 -6.03 14.46
N GLY A 243 -25.94 -5.73 13.39
CA GLY A 243 -25.82 -6.34 12.07
C GLY A 243 -26.26 -7.81 11.98
N THR A 244 -26.77 -8.41 13.07
CA THR A 244 -27.05 -9.86 13.13
C THR A 244 -28.20 -10.28 12.23
N SER A 245 -29.29 -9.52 12.21
CA SER A 245 -30.47 -9.83 11.40
C SER A 245 -30.24 -9.51 9.94
N THR A 246 -29.52 -8.42 9.65
CA THR A 246 -29.12 -8.02 8.31
C THR A 246 -28.14 -9.03 7.71
N ALA A 247 -27.15 -9.50 8.47
CA ALA A 247 -26.21 -10.52 8.02
C ALA A 247 -26.91 -11.85 7.71
N GLU A 248 -27.85 -12.28 8.55
CA GLU A 248 -28.63 -13.49 8.29
C GLU A 248 -29.54 -13.31 7.06
N ALA A 249 -30.13 -12.13 6.88
CA ALA A 249 -30.94 -11.83 5.70
C ALA A 249 -30.12 -11.86 4.40
N ILE A 250 -28.88 -11.35 4.42
CA ILE A 250 -27.95 -11.45 3.27
C ILE A 250 -27.60 -12.92 3.02
N LYS A 251 -27.25 -13.66 4.07
CA LYS A 251 -26.84 -15.07 3.97
C LYS A 251 -27.97 -15.98 3.44
N THR A 252 -29.19 -15.74 3.86
CA THR A 252 -30.38 -16.50 3.42
C THR A 252 -30.93 -16.03 2.08
N GLY A 253 -30.40 -14.95 1.51
CA GLY A 253 -30.90 -14.33 0.28
C GLY A 253 -32.21 -13.56 0.47
N ALA A 254 -32.69 -13.39 1.70
CA ALA A 254 -33.85 -12.56 2.01
C ALA A 254 -33.59 -11.06 1.75
N LEU A 255 -32.32 -10.65 1.75
CA LEU A 255 -31.89 -9.33 1.33
C LEU A 255 -31.02 -9.45 0.08
N GLU A 256 -31.53 -8.93 -1.04
CA GLU A 256 -30.82 -8.97 -2.32
C GLU A 256 -29.56 -8.10 -2.29
N ASN A 257 -28.62 -8.42 -3.19
CA ASN A 257 -27.46 -7.57 -3.43
C ASN A 257 -27.94 -6.23 -4.04
N PRO A 258 -27.61 -5.07 -3.44
CA PRO A 258 -28.03 -3.76 -3.94
C PRO A 258 -27.66 -3.49 -5.40
N GLY A 259 -26.69 -4.24 -5.93
CA GLY A 259 -26.27 -4.14 -7.31
C GLY A 259 -25.47 -2.88 -7.60
N ALA A 260 -25.32 -2.58 -8.90
CA ALA A 260 -24.54 -1.47 -9.41
C ALA A 260 -25.17 -0.11 -9.06
N LEU A 261 -24.51 0.70 -8.22
CA LEU A 261 -24.98 2.06 -7.88
C LEU A 261 -24.71 3.09 -8.99
N ILE A 262 -23.53 3.04 -9.61
CA ILE A 262 -23.04 4.09 -10.52
C ILE A 262 -22.92 3.59 -11.96
N LEU A 263 -22.24 2.46 -12.14
CA LEU A 263 -21.93 1.85 -13.43
C LEU A 263 -22.40 0.40 -13.42
N SER A 264 -22.81 -0.13 -14.58
CA SER A 264 -23.00 -1.59 -14.70
C SER A 264 -21.69 -2.30 -14.34
N ARG A 265 -21.80 -3.54 -13.81
CA ARG A 265 -20.64 -4.34 -13.38
C ARG A 265 -19.53 -4.41 -14.45
N SER A 266 -19.92 -4.59 -15.72
CA SER A 266 -18.98 -4.64 -16.84
C SER A 266 -18.36 -3.28 -17.17
N ALA A 267 -19.12 -2.19 -17.10
CA ALA A 267 -18.59 -0.84 -17.31
C ALA A 267 -17.63 -0.43 -16.19
N GLU A 268 -17.93 -0.80 -14.94
CA GLU A 268 -17.03 -0.66 -13.81
C GLU A 268 -15.72 -1.44 -14.04
N GLY A 269 -15.82 -2.71 -14.47
CA GLY A 269 -14.66 -3.53 -14.80
C GLY A 269 -13.73 -2.87 -15.82
N TRP A 270 -14.27 -2.36 -16.94
CA TRP A 270 -13.48 -1.65 -17.94
C TRP A 270 -12.86 -0.35 -17.42
N PHE A 271 -13.60 0.41 -16.60
CA PHE A 271 -13.08 1.61 -15.95
C PHE A 271 -11.90 1.28 -15.02
N LEU A 272 -12.03 0.24 -14.19
CA LEU A 272 -10.98 -0.19 -13.28
C LEU A 272 -9.76 -0.75 -14.04
N ILE A 273 -9.97 -1.49 -15.13
CA ILE A 273 -8.88 -1.95 -16.02
C ILE A 273 -8.13 -0.75 -16.59
N LEU A 274 -8.84 0.27 -17.11
CA LEU A 274 -8.21 1.49 -17.64
C LEU A 274 -7.41 2.21 -16.55
N PHE A 275 -7.99 2.35 -15.36
CA PHE A 275 -7.33 2.99 -14.22
C PHE A 275 -6.06 2.25 -13.79
N VAL A 276 -6.12 0.93 -13.60
CA VAL A 276 -4.96 0.09 -13.25
C VAL A 276 -3.92 0.10 -14.37
N SER A 277 -4.32 0.09 -15.64
CA SER A 277 -3.40 0.14 -16.77
C SER A 277 -2.64 1.48 -16.82
N VAL A 278 -3.36 2.60 -16.70
CA VAL A 278 -2.78 3.95 -16.86
C VAL A 278 -2.10 4.43 -15.59
N PHE A 279 -2.81 4.48 -14.47
CA PHE A 279 -2.26 4.95 -13.20
C PHE A 279 -1.33 3.91 -12.58
N GLY A 280 -1.69 2.63 -12.66
CA GLY A 280 -0.94 1.53 -12.08
C GLY A 280 0.29 1.14 -12.90
N VAL A 281 0.10 0.48 -14.04
CA VAL A 281 1.18 -0.12 -14.86
C VAL A 281 2.03 0.96 -15.52
N LEU A 282 1.43 1.83 -16.35
CA LEU A 282 2.18 2.88 -17.04
C LEU A 282 2.80 3.88 -16.06
N GLY A 283 2.08 4.23 -15.00
CA GLY A 283 2.60 5.02 -13.89
C GLY A 283 3.85 4.37 -13.31
N SER A 284 3.77 3.11 -12.85
CA SER A 284 4.89 2.37 -12.26
C SER A 284 6.10 2.27 -13.20
N LEU A 285 5.89 1.99 -14.48
CA LEU A 285 6.94 1.96 -15.50
C LEU A 285 7.63 3.33 -15.64
N TYR A 286 6.85 4.40 -15.69
CA TYR A 286 7.37 5.77 -15.72
C TYR A 286 8.21 6.08 -14.48
N ILE A 287 7.77 5.66 -13.28
CA ILE A 287 8.52 5.86 -12.04
C ILE A 287 9.83 5.09 -12.06
N ILE A 288 9.82 3.81 -12.41
CA ILE A 288 11.03 2.98 -12.46
C ILE A 288 12.05 3.57 -13.45
N TRP A 289 11.58 3.99 -14.62
CA TRP A 289 12.39 4.70 -15.60
C TRP A 289 12.96 6.00 -15.02
N LYS A 290 12.13 6.84 -14.38
CA LYS A 290 12.57 8.12 -13.82
C LYS A 290 13.59 7.94 -12.70
N ILE A 291 13.36 6.99 -11.78
CA ILE A 291 14.27 6.63 -10.70
C ILE A 291 15.62 6.19 -11.27
N SER A 292 15.63 5.35 -12.30
CA SER A 292 16.89 4.88 -12.89
C SER A 292 17.72 6.02 -13.47
N LYS A 293 17.09 6.99 -14.14
CA LYS A 293 17.77 8.16 -14.70
C LYS A 293 18.35 9.08 -13.62
N ILE A 294 17.72 9.16 -12.45
CA ILE A 294 18.18 9.99 -11.34
C ILE A 294 19.33 9.32 -10.57
N ASN A 295 19.25 8.01 -10.30
CA ASN A 295 20.27 7.32 -9.49
C ASN A 295 21.52 6.93 -10.29
N PHE A 296 21.35 6.65 -11.58
CA PHE A 296 22.44 6.21 -12.46
C PHE A 296 22.63 7.22 -13.60
N GLY A 297 22.58 8.52 -13.27
CA GLY A 297 22.70 9.60 -14.25
C GLY A 297 24.06 9.61 -14.98
N GLU A 298 25.11 9.13 -14.32
CA GLU A 298 26.47 9.02 -14.88
C GLU A 298 26.61 7.87 -15.88
N ASP A 299 25.87 6.76 -15.68
CA ASP A 299 25.81 5.64 -16.62
C ASP A 299 24.34 5.25 -16.93
N PRO A 300 23.74 5.91 -17.94
CA PRO A 300 22.37 5.64 -18.34
C PRO A 300 22.13 4.19 -18.80
N LYS A 301 23.16 3.50 -19.32
CA LYS A 301 23.04 2.11 -19.77
C LYS A 301 22.92 1.19 -18.55
N GLN A 302 23.78 1.39 -17.56
CA GLN A 302 23.69 0.67 -16.29
C GLN A 302 22.34 0.90 -15.60
N GLY A 303 21.86 2.15 -15.57
CA GLY A 303 20.55 2.48 -15.01
C GLY A 303 19.38 1.75 -15.67
N MET A 304 19.39 1.62 -17.00
CA MET A 304 18.36 0.84 -17.71
C MET A 304 18.48 -0.65 -17.43
N LEU A 305 19.71 -1.20 -17.39
CA LEU A 305 19.93 -2.61 -17.06
C LEU A 305 19.47 -2.97 -15.65
N SER A 306 19.66 -2.07 -14.67
CA SER A 306 19.19 -2.31 -13.30
C SER A 306 17.67 -2.13 -13.17
N ALA A 307 17.06 -1.29 -13.98
CA ALA A 307 15.63 -1.03 -13.97
C ALA A 307 14.80 -2.10 -14.68
N ALA A 308 15.34 -2.71 -15.74
CA ALA A 308 14.62 -3.62 -16.61
C ALA A 308 13.96 -4.80 -15.88
N PRO A 309 14.61 -5.50 -14.93
CA PRO A 309 13.96 -6.56 -14.16
C PRO A 309 12.71 -6.08 -13.41
N PHE A 310 12.79 -4.92 -12.74
CA PHE A 310 11.65 -4.34 -12.02
C PHE A 310 10.51 -3.92 -12.96
N MET A 311 10.83 -3.37 -14.15
CA MET A 311 9.82 -3.07 -15.16
C MET A 311 9.11 -4.32 -15.67
N LEU A 312 9.86 -5.39 -15.95
CA LEU A 312 9.30 -6.68 -16.38
C LEU A 312 8.41 -7.30 -15.31
N THR A 313 8.82 -7.23 -14.04
CA THR A 313 7.99 -7.68 -12.91
C THR A 313 6.69 -6.88 -12.81
N VAL A 314 6.74 -5.55 -12.95
CA VAL A 314 5.53 -4.69 -12.99
C VAL A 314 4.63 -5.04 -14.17
N ILE A 315 5.18 -5.27 -15.35
CA ILE A 315 4.40 -5.67 -16.54
C ILE A 315 3.73 -7.01 -16.30
N PHE A 316 4.46 -7.99 -15.78
CA PHE A 316 3.93 -9.32 -15.49
C PHE A 316 2.74 -9.24 -14.52
N PHE A 317 2.90 -8.62 -13.35
CA PHE A 317 1.80 -8.47 -12.39
C PHE A 317 0.69 -7.58 -12.93
N GLY A 318 1.01 -6.54 -13.69
CA GLY A 318 0.04 -5.70 -14.37
C GLY A 318 -0.88 -6.51 -15.28
N ILE A 319 -0.31 -7.37 -16.13
CA ILE A 319 -1.07 -8.26 -17.01
C ILE A 319 -1.93 -9.22 -16.20
N VAL A 320 -1.35 -9.90 -15.20
CA VAL A 320 -2.08 -10.85 -14.34
C VAL A 320 -3.28 -10.19 -13.68
N PHE A 321 -3.11 -9.02 -13.07
CA PHE A 321 -4.22 -8.35 -12.37
C PHE A 321 -5.21 -7.65 -13.29
N ILE A 322 -4.79 -7.18 -14.47
CA ILE A 322 -5.73 -6.72 -15.50
C ILE A 322 -6.63 -7.88 -15.96
N LEU A 323 -6.05 -9.07 -16.20
CA LEU A 323 -6.82 -10.26 -16.54
C LEU A 323 -7.71 -10.72 -15.38
N THR A 324 -7.23 -10.60 -14.14
CA THR A 324 -8.01 -10.88 -12.93
C THR A 324 -9.26 -10.00 -12.88
N ILE A 325 -9.12 -8.68 -13.02
CA ILE A 325 -10.26 -7.73 -13.03
C ILE A 325 -11.20 -8.00 -14.21
N TYR A 326 -10.64 -8.33 -15.38
CA TYR A 326 -11.44 -8.66 -16.56
C TYR A 326 -12.32 -9.90 -16.35
N ASN A 327 -11.75 -11.00 -15.85
CA ASN A 327 -12.52 -12.20 -15.54
C ASN A 327 -13.51 -11.94 -14.40
N TRP A 328 -13.10 -11.21 -13.37
CA TRP A 328 -13.92 -10.89 -12.21
C TRP A 328 -15.15 -10.03 -12.53
N LEU A 329 -14.99 -8.94 -13.27
CA LEU A 329 -16.04 -7.91 -13.44
C LEU A 329 -16.63 -7.83 -14.84
N VAL A 330 -15.88 -8.20 -15.88
CA VAL A 330 -16.35 -8.03 -17.27
C VAL A 330 -17.00 -9.30 -17.81
N ILE A 331 -16.32 -10.44 -17.71
CA ILE A 331 -16.92 -11.73 -18.07
C ILE A 331 -17.85 -12.19 -16.96
N GLY A 332 -17.45 -11.96 -15.71
CA GLY A 332 -18.02 -12.64 -14.55
C GLY A 332 -17.38 -14.01 -14.44
N SER A 333 -16.64 -14.25 -13.36
CA SER A 333 -16.15 -15.57 -13.02
C SER A 333 -17.35 -16.55 -13.01
N PRO A 334 -17.26 -17.73 -13.64
CA PRO A 334 -18.28 -18.76 -13.47
C PRO A 334 -18.50 -19.13 -12.01
#